data_AF-A0A1H4JDF6-F1
#
_entry.id   AF-A0A1H4JDF6-F1
#
_cell.length_a   1.000
_cell.length_b   1.000
_cell.length_c   1.000
_cell.angle_alpha   90.00
_cell.angle_beta   90.00
_cell.angle_gamma   90.00
#
_symmetry.space_group_name_H-M   'P 1'
#
loop_
_entity.id
_entity.type
_entity.pdbx_description
1 polymer ?
#
loop_
_entity_poly.entity_id
_entity_poly.type
_entity_poly.pdbx_seq_one_letter_code
_entity_poly.pdbx_strand_id
1 'polypeptide(L)'
;MGVSALLDPACVELPHQHLVDRQLWSRLVRRIHADLEFQHAFGKERPDAAVRWAERVLDQALAFLVLCADGQNGPYAPSALVDIGWHNFLMYTAEYAEFCARHAGRFIHHRPNDDEAGSEVPLVAHTAASMRALGLVVDDELWPSEALGEKCYACSDGGCRS
;
A
#
# COMPACT_ATOMS: atom_id res chain seq x y z
N MET A 1 -23.17 25.59 -0.22
CA MET A 1 -22.83 25.13 -1.58
C MET A 1 -21.33 25.24 -1.74
N GLY A 2 -20.64 24.12 -1.68
CA GLY A 2 -19.21 24.01 -1.90
C GLY A 2 -18.97 22.54 -2.23
N VAL A 3 -19.04 22.22 -3.52
CA VAL A 3 -18.78 20.87 -4.01
C VAL A 3 -17.29 20.64 -3.73
N SER A 4 -16.98 19.74 -2.79
CA SER A 4 -15.63 19.19 -2.68
C SER A 4 -15.34 18.55 -4.04
N ALA A 5 -14.44 19.16 -4.80
CA ALA A 5 -13.99 18.62 -6.06
C ALA A 5 -13.19 17.36 -5.73
N LEU A 6 -13.87 16.21 -5.76
CA LEU A 6 -13.21 14.92 -5.89
C LEU A 6 -12.34 15.03 -7.14
N LEU A 7 -11.02 14.92 -6.96
CA LEU A 7 -10.08 14.95 -8.06
C LEU A 7 -10.48 13.86 -9.06
N ASP A 8 -10.43 14.16 -10.35
CA ASP A 8 -10.65 13.14 -11.37
C ASP A 8 -9.63 12.01 -11.16
N PRO A 9 -10.04 10.74 -10.95
CA PRO A 9 -9.12 9.62 -10.81
C PRO A 9 -8.24 9.42 -12.06
N ALA A 10 -8.50 10.11 -13.17
CA ALA A 10 -7.63 10.18 -14.33
C ALA A 10 -6.38 11.07 -14.15
N CYS A 11 -6.28 11.87 -13.09
CA CYS A 11 -5.20 12.88 -12.89
C CYS A 11 -4.25 12.58 -11.72
N VAL A 12 -4.37 11.43 -11.06
CA VAL A 12 -3.47 11.07 -9.95
C VAL A 12 -2.13 10.63 -10.53
N GLU A 13 -1.06 11.37 -10.24
CA GLU A 13 0.30 10.98 -10.60
C GLU A 13 0.70 9.69 -9.86
N LEU A 14 1.48 8.84 -10.51
CA LEU A 14 2.02 7.59 -9.95
C LEU A 14 3.54 7.72 -9.83
N PRO A 15 4.04 8.50 -8.84
CA PRO A 15 5.46 8.86 -8.77
C PRO A 15 6.35 7.68 -8.39
N HIS A 16 5.82 6.61 -7.82
CA HIS A 16 6.59 5.45 -7.33
C HIS A 16 6.58 4.26 -8.30
N GLN A 17 5.79 4.31 -9.37
CA GLN A 17 5.68 3.22 -10.36
C GLN A 17 7.02 2.77 -10.96
N HIS A 18 8.00 3.67 -11.02
CA HIS A 18 9.31 3.44 -11.60
C HIS A 18 10.26 2.62 -10.71
N LEU A 19 9.88 2.35 -9.45
CA LEU A 19 10.66 1.52 -8.53
C LEU A 19 10.67 0.03 -8.93
N VAL A 20 9.74 -0.36 -9.82
CA VAL A 20 9.71 -1.67 -10.48
C VAL A 20 9.71 -1.51 -11.99
N ASP A 21 10.13 -2.53 -12.73
CA ASP A 21 10.05 -2.47 -14.19
C ASP A 21 8.59 -2.53 -14.70
N ARG A 22 8.38 -2.06 -15.93
CA ARG A 22 7.05 -1.95 -16.55
C ARG A 22 6.32 -3.29 -16.67
N GLN A 23 7.05 -4.39 -16.89
CA GLN A 23 6.45 -5.72 -17.03
C GLN A 23 5.97 -6.23 -15.67
N LEU A 24 6.79 -6.08 -14.64
CA LEU A 24 6.43 -6.41 -13.26
C LEU A 24 5.24 -5.55 -12.79
N TRP A 25 5.30 -4.23 -12.99
CA TRP A 25 4.17 -3.31 -12.73
C TRP A 25 2.86 -3.83 -13.32
N SER A 26 2.85 -4.11 -14.63
CA SER A 26 1.65 -4.59 -15.33
C SER A 26 1.14 -5.94 -14.82
N ARG A 27 2.03 -6.81 -14.33
CA ARG A 27 1.65 -8.10 -13.72
C ARG A 27 1.03 -7.89 -12.34
N LEU A 28 1.62 -7.04 -11.51
CA LEU A 28 1.15 -6.73 -10.16
C LEU A 28 -0.20 -6.00 -10.18
N VAL A 29 -0.38 -4.98 -11.03
CA VAL A 29 -1.66 -4.27 -11.18
C VAL A 29 -2.78 -5.24 -11.56
N ARG A 30 -2.54 -6.15 -12.52
CA ARG A 30 -3.53 -7.18 -12.89
C ARG A 30 -3.83 -8.13 -11.75
N ARG A 31 -2.83 -8.47 -10.94
CA ARG A 31 -3.00 -9.35 -9.77
C ARG A 31 -3.83 -8.66 -8.70
N ILE A 32 -3.50 -7.42 -8.34
CA ILE A 32 -4.25 -6.59 -7.38
C ILE A 32 -5.68 -6.40 -7.87
N HIS A 33 -5.89 -6.08 -9.15
CA HIS A 33 -7.23 -5.97 -9.70
C HIS A 33 -8.03 -7.28 -9.58
N ALA A 34 -7.39 -8.45 -9.62
CA ALA A 34 -8.07 -9.73 -9.45
C ALA A 34 -8.21 -10.19 -7.98
N ASP A 35 -7.65 -9.43 -7.03
CA ASP A 35 -7.69 -9.74 -5.61
C ASP A 35 -9.11 -9.58 -5.04
N LEU A 36 -9.53 -10.49 -4.16
CA LEU A 36 -10.90 -10.50 -3.64
C LEU A 36 -11.19 -9.31 -2.73
N GLU A 37 -10.22 -8.89 -1.90
CA GLU A 37 -10.38 -7.74 -1.02
C GLU A 37 -10.42 -6.45 -1.84
N PHE A 38 -9.58 -6.37 -2.86
CA PHE A 38 -9.64 -5.27 -3.83
C PHE A 38 -11.01 -5.21 -4.53
N GLN A 39 -11.52 -6.36 -4.98
CA GLN A 39 -12.83 -6.44 -5.64
C GLN A 39 -13.99 -6.13 -4.71
N HIS A 40 -13.87 -6.40 -3.41
CA HIS A 40 -14.87 -5.94 -2.44
C HIS A 40 -14.87 -4.41 -2.30
N ALA A 41 -13.69 -3.78 -2.29
CA ALA A 41 -13.55 -2.34 -2.18
C ALA A 41 -13.98 -1.60 -3.46
N PHE A 42 -13.56 -2.08 -4.63
CA PHE A 42 -13.68 -1.34 -5.90
C PHE A 42 -14.41 -2.09 -7.03
N GLY A 43 -14.93 -3.30 -6.80
CA GLY A 43 -15.55 -4.12 -7.85
C GLY A 43 -16.87 -3.58 -8.42
N LYS A 44 -17.45 -2.54 -7.79
CA LYS A 44 -18.62 -1.81 -8.31
C LYS A 44 -18.24 -0.65 -9.23
N GLU A 45 -16.97 -0.27 -9.27
CA GLU A 45 -16.47 0.78 -10.16
C GLU A 45 -16.52 0.33 -11.62
N ARG A 46 -16.46 1.30 -12.55
CA ARG A 46 -16.24 0.97 -13.96
C ARG A 46 -14.89 0.26 -14.12
N PRO A 47 -14.74 -0.67 -15.09
CA PRO A 47 -13.48 -1.42 -15.25
C PRO A 47 -12.24 -0.54 -15.42
N ASP A 48 -12.35 0.59 -16.14
CA ASP A 48 -11.26 1.55 -16.32
C ASP A 48 -10.88 2.26 -15.01
N ALA A 49 -11.87 2.56 -14.17
CA ALA A 49 -11.65 3.17 -12.86
C ALA A 49 -11.07 2.17 -11.85
N ALA A 50 -11.56 0.92 -11.85
CA ALA A 50 -11.04 -0.14 -10.99
C ALA A 50 -9.55 -0.44 -11.27
N VAL A 51 -9.15 -0.45 -12.55
CA VAL A 51 -7.72 -0.62 -12.89
C VAL A 51 -6.87 0.54 -12.35
N ARG A 52 -7.34 1.79 -12.44
CA ARG A 52 -6.62 2.94 -11.88
C ARG A 52 -6.48 2.86 -10.36
N TRP A 53 -7.49 2.37 -9.66
CA TRP A 53 -7.39 2.11 -8.23
C TRP A 53 -6.31 1.07 -7.90
N ALA A 54 -6.19 0.00 -8.71
CA ALA A 54 -5.13 -0.99 -8.53
C ALA A 54 -3.73 -0.40 -8.80
N GLU A 55 -3.60 0.51 -9.76
CA GLU A 55 -2.37 1.26 -10.02
C GLU A 55 -1.98 2.15 -8.82
N ARG A 56 -2.93 2.91 -8.28
CA ARG A 56 -2.72 3.76 -7.10
C ARG A 56 -2.33 2.94 -5.86
N VAL A 57 -3.01 1.81 -5.64
CA VAL A 57 -2.69 0.87 -4.54
C VAL A 57 -1.26 0.35 -4.65
N LEU A 58 -0.84 -0.07 -5.86
CA LEU A 58 0.53 -0.54 -6.06
C LEU A 58 1.56 0.60 -5.85
N ASP A 59 1.29 1.79 -6.37
CA ASP A 59 2.15 2.96 -6.20
C ASP A 59 2.41 3.26 -4.71
N GLN A 60 1.35 3.30 -3.92
CA GLN A 60 1.44 3.59 -2.48
C GLN A 60 2.08 2.43 -1.70
N ALA A 61 1.91 1.18 -2.12
CA ALA A 61 2.61 0.04 -1.53
C ALA A 61 4.13 0.11 -1.76
N LEU A 62 4.56 0.53 -2.95
CA LEU A 62 5.97 0.75 -3.23
C LEU A 62 6.55 1.91 -2.40
N ALA A 63 5.81 3.00 -2.25
CA ALA A 63 6.19 4.12 -1.39
C ALA A 63 6.34 3.69 0.08
N PHE A 64 5.39 2.90 0.59
CA PHE A 64 5.46 2.32 1.93
C PHE A 64 6.70 1.42 2.13
N LEU A 65 7.05 0.62 1.13
CA LEU A 65 8.26 -0.21 1.18
C LEU A 65 9.55 0.61 1.16
N VAL A 66 9.57 1.76 0.46
CA VAL A 66 10.69 2.70 0.52
C VAL A 66 10.84 3.31 1.91
N LEU A 67 9.73 3.69 2.57
CA LEU A 67 9.78 4.11 3.97
C LEU A 67 10.36 3.01 4.87
N CYS A 68 9.91 1.76 4.71
CA CYS A 68 10.43 0.62 5.46
C CYS A 68 11.93 0.36 5.21
N ALA A 69 12.44 0.76 4.04
CA ALA A 69 13.82 0.63 3.65
C ALA A 69 14.75 1.72 4.24
N ASP A 70 14.22 2.90 4.56
CA ASP A 70 14.98 4.07 5.05
C ASP A 70 15.73 3.83 6.39
N GLY A 71 15.39 2.75 7.11
CA GLY A 71 16.16 2.30 8.27
C GLY A 71 15.93 3.13 9.54
N GLN A 72 15.11 4.18 9.47
CA GLN A 72 14.54 4.81 10.65
C GLN A 72 13.54 3.83 11.29
N ASN A 73 13.98 3.16 12.37
CA ASN A 73 13.24 2.14 13.10
C ASN A 73 12.01 2.71 13.84
N GLY A 74 10.98 3.09 13.09
CA GLY A 74 9.63 3.31 13.61
C GLY A 74 8.77 2.08 13.39
N PRO A 75 7.80 1.77 14.27
CA PRO A 75 6.74 0.87 13.87
C PRO A 75 5.98 1.55 12.72
N TYR A 76 5.90 0.90 11.57
CA TYR A 76 5.12 1.36 10.42
C TYR A 76 4.09 0.30 10.04
N ALA A 77 2.88 0.72 9.72
CA ALA A 77 1.83 -0.14 9.20
C ALA A 77 1.16 0.54 8.00
N PRO A 78 0.92 -0.20 6.90
CA PRO A 78 0.13 0.30 5.79
C PRO A 78 -1.34 0.47 6.22
N SER A 79 -2.11 1.25 5.48
CA SER A 79 -3.57 1.15 5.53
C SER A 79 -4.03 -0.20 4.96
N ALA A 80 -5.27 -0.60 5.23
CA ALA A 80 -5.85 -1.82 4.66
C ALA A 80 -5.77 -1.86 3.11
N LEU A 81 -5.99 -0.73 2.45
CA LEU A 81 -5.93 -0.64 1.00
C LEU A 81 -4.51 -0.80 0.45
N VAL A 82 -3.52 -0.20 1.12
CA VAL A 82 -2.12 -0.28 0.71
C VAL A 82 -1.55 -1.67 1.00
N ASP A 83 -2.01 -2.32 2.07
CA ASP A 83 -1.60 -3.68 2.43
C ASP A 83 -1.99 -4.72 1.36
N ILE A 84 -3.13 -4.56 0.69
CA ILE A 84 -3.50 -5.39 -0.48
C ILE A 84 -2.40 -5.37 -1.54
N GLY A 85 -1.83 -4.19 -1.81
CA GLY A 85 -0.74 -4.02 -2.76
C GLY A 85 0.54 -4.72 -2.30
N TRP A 86 0.89 -4.59 -1.02
CA TRP A 86 2.07 -5.24 -0.44
C TRP A 86 1.93 -6.77 -0.43
N HIS A 87 0.79 -7.30 0.02
CA HIS A 87 0.47 -8.73 -0.03
C HIS A 87 0.62 -9.32 -1.43
N ASN A 88 0.08 -8.63 -2.43
CA ASN A 88 0.19 -9.11 -3.80
C ASN A 88 1.62 -9.05 -4.34
N PHE A 89 2.45 -8.09 -3.90
CA PHE A 89 3.86 -8.07 -4.27
C PHE A 89 4.68 -9.16 -3.56
N LEU A 90 4.41 -9.45 -2.29
CA LEU A 90 5.06 -10.54 -1.54
C LEU A 90 4.95 -11.91 -2.23
N MET A 91 3.88 -12.15 -2.97
CA MET A 91 3.68 -13.41 -3.72
C MET A 91 4.62 -13.56 -4.93
N TYR A 92 5.28 -12.49 -5.38
CA TYR A 92 6.27 -12.49 -6.45
C TYR A 92 7.66 -12.58 -5.80
N THR A 93 7.91 -13.72 -5.14
CA THR A 93 8.98 -13.85 -4.13
C THR A 93 10.38 -13.53 -4.66
N ALA A 94 10.68 -13.86 -5.91
CA ALA A 94 11.97 -13.54 -6.53
C ALA A 94 12.11 -12.03 -6.76
N GLU A 95 11.12 -11.41 -7.40
CA GLU A 95 11.10 -9.97 -7.67
C GLU A 95 11.03 -9.14 -6.37
N TYR A 96 10.29 -9.62 -5.36
CA TYR A 96 10.21 -8.98 -4.06
C TYR A 96 11.53 -9.05 -3.29
N ALA A 97 12.22 -10.21 -3.30
CA ALA A 97 13.53 -10.35 -2.69
C ALA A 97 14.56 -9.43 -3.37
N GLU A 98 14.54 -9.33 -4.70
CA GLU A 98 15.39 -8.41 -5.45
C GLU A 98 15.10 -6.94 -5.11
N PHE A 99 13.83 -6.56 -5.07
CA PHE A 99 13.41 -5.22 -4.66
C PHE A 99 13.94 -4.87 -3.26
N CYS A 100 13.73 -5.77 -2.29
CA CYS A 100 14.21 -5.59 -0.93
C CYS A 100 15.74 -5.44 -0.86
N ALA A 101 16.48 -6.30 -1.56
CA ALA A 101 17.94 -6.21 -1.62
C ALA A 101 18.41 -4.88 -2.23
N ARG A 102 17.73 -4.41 -3.29
CA ARG A 102 18.07 -3.18 -3.99
C ARG A 102 17.80 -1.92 -3.17
N HIS A 103 16.66 -1.85 -2.48
CA HIS A 103 16.21 -0.65 -1.79
C HIS A 103 16.57 -0.61 -0.30
N ALA A 104 16.56 -1.76 0.37
CA ALA A 104 16.80 -1.86 1.81
C ALA A 104 18.12 -2.57 2.18
N GLY A 105 18.76 -3.26 1.23
CA GLY A 105 19.93 -4.11 1.52
C GLY A 105 19.61 -5.35 2.38
N ARG A 106 18.34 -5.58 2.71
CA ARG A 106 17.83 -6.68 3.53
C ARG A 106 16.40 -7.03 3.11
N PHE A 107 15.93 -8.21 3.46
CA PHE A 107 14.53 -8.57 3.24
C PHE A 107 13.61 -7.76 4.16
N ILE A 108 12.55 -7.16 3.60
CA ILE A 108 11.49 -6.50 4.37
C ILE A 108 10.46 -7.58 4.72
N HIS A 109 10.47 -8.03 5.97
CA HIS A 109 9.54 -9.06 6.42
C HIS A 109 8.15 -8.49 6.69
N HIS A 110 7.13 -9.12 6.11
CA HIS A 110 5.74 -8.94 6.54
C HIS A 110 5.50 -9.84 7.76
N ARG A 111 4.87 -9.28 8.80
CA ARG A 111 4.51 -9.99 10.02
C ARG A 111 3.02 -9.77 10.25
N PRO A 112 2.16 -10.74 9.88
CA PRO A 112 0.74 -10.67 10.19
C PRO A 112 0.53 -10.54 11.69
N ASN A 113 -0.55 -9.86 12.07
CA ASN A 113 -0.99 -9.84 13.44
C ASN A 113 -2.03 -10.94 13.65
N ASP A 114 -1.64 -11.98 14.37
CA ASP A 114 -2.56 -13.06 14.72
C ASP A 114 -3.30 -12.78 16.06
N ASP A 115 -2.96 -11.69 16.77
CA ASP A 115 -3.49 -11.34 18.10
C ASP A 115 -4.50 -10.16 18.04
N GLU A 116 -5.75 -10.39 18.44
CA GLU A 116 -6.90 -9.45 18.29
C GLU A 116 -6.88 -8.13 19.12
N ALA A 117 -5.73 -7.63 19.60
CA ALA A 117 -5.72 -6.52 20.56
C ALA A 117 -4.65 -5.45 20.32
N GLY A 118 -4.85 -4.61 19.31
CA GLY A 118 -4.12 -3.34 19.15
C GLY A 118 -4.89 -2.36 18.28
N SER A 119 -5.00 -1.09 18.68
CA SER A 119 -5.61 -0.06 17.82
C SER A 119 -4.61 0.33 16.73
N GLU A 120 -4.84 -0.10 15.48
CA GLU A 120 -4.04 0.23 14.28
C GLU A 120 -4.09 1.71 13.88
N VAL A 121 -5.15 2.39 14.31
CA VAL A 121 -5.52 3.74 13.89
C VAL A 121 -4.38 4.76 14.08
N PRO A 122 -3.64 4.80 15.21
CA PRO A 122 -2.53 5.74 15.38
C PRO A 122 -1.32 5.43 14.48
N LEU A 123 -1.13 4.17 14.07
CA LEU A 123 0.05 3.71 13.36
C LEU A 123 -0.02 4.00 11.85
N VAL A 124 -1.21 3.87 11.25
CA VAL A 124 -1.44 4.23 9.84
C VAL A 124 -1.21 5.73 9.62
N ALA A 125 -1.76 6.57 10.50
CA ALA A 125 -1.56 8.02 10.44
C ALA A 125 -0.08 8.40 10.65
N HIS A 126 0.61 7.74 11.59
CA HIS A 126 2.04 7.92 11.77
C HIS A 126 2.84 7.52 10.52
N THR A 127 2.50 6.41 9.88
CA THR A 127 3.16 5.93 8.67
C THR A 127 3.01 6.93 7.52
N ALA A 128 1.78 7.40 7.26
CA ALA A 128 1.53 8.41 6.24
C ALA A 128 2.25 9.75 6.53
N ALA A 129 2.39 10.13 7.81
CA ALA A 129 3.18 11.31 8.20
C ALA A 129 4.69 11.09 7.95
N SER A 130 5.22 9.92 8.28
CA SER A 130 6.62 9.55 8.07
C SER A 130 6.99 9.47 6.58
N MET A 131 6.08 8.95 5.73
CA MET A 131 6.25 8.99 4.27
C MET A 131 6.40 10.42 3.75
N ARG A 132 5.55 11.34 4.22
CA ARG A 132 5.64 12.76 3.86
C ARG A 132 6.92 13.40 4.36
N ALA A 133 7.35 13.08 5.58
CA ALA A 133 8.59 13.58 6.15
C ALA A 133 9.83 13.13 5.35
N LEU A 134 9.75 11.94 4.73
CA LEU A 134 10.75 11.41 3.80
C LEU A 134 10.66 12.01 2.39
N GLY A 135 9.64 12.84 2.11
CA GLY A 135 9.41 13.46 0.80
C GLY A 135 8.67 12.57 -0.20
N LEU A 136 8.09 11.45 0.26
CA LEU A 136 7.25 10.58 -0.57
C LEU A 136 5.86 11.21 -0.75
N VAL A 137 5.30 11.07 -1.95
CA VAL A 137 3.95 11.55 -2.27
C VAL A 137 2.93 10.58 -1.69
N VAL A 138 2.02 11.08 -0.86
CA VAL A 138 0.97 10.28 -0.22
C VAL A 138 -0.37 10.56 -0.88
N ASP A 139 -1.04 9.50 -1.30
CA ASP A 139 -2.41 9.54 -1.82
C ASP A 139 -3.41 9.41 -0.65
N ASP A 140 -3.90 10.54 -0.14
CA ASP A 140 -4.74 10.59 1.05
C ASP A 140 -5.99 9.68 1.00
N GLU A 141 -6.55 9.40 -0.19
CA GLU A 141 -7.71 8.52 -0.33
C GLU A 141 -7.39 7.05 -0.02
N LEU A 142 -6.11 6.66 -0.13
CA LEU A 142 -5.62 5.32 0.16
C LEU A 142 -5.07 5.16 1.57
N TRP A 143 -4.97 6.22 2.37
CA TRP A 143 -4.46 6.16 3.75
C TRP A 143 -5.48 6.48 4.85
N PRO A 144 -6.75 6.03 4.78
CA PRO A 144 -7.67 6.17 5.91
C PRO A 144 -7.24 5.27 7.06
N SER A 145 -7.43 5.75 8.29
CA SER A 145 -7.15 4.97 9.50
C SER A 145 -8.28 4.00 9.85
N GLU A 146 -9.44 4.13 9.22
CA GLU A 146 -10.59 3.23 9.39
C GLU A 146 -10.41 2.00 8.48
N ALA A 147 -10.54 0.80 9.06
CA ALA A 147 -10.62 -0.43 8.27
C ALA A 147 -11.85 -0.35 7.35
N LEU A 148 -11.68 -0.74 6.08
CA LEU A 148 -12.83 -0.97 5.20
C LEU A 148 -13.75 -1.99 5.87
N GLY A 149 -15.05 -1.68 5.93
CA GLY A 149 -16.03 -2.30 6.82
C GLY A 149 -15.94 -3.83 6.95
N GLU A 150 -15.96 -4.25 8.22
CA GLU A 150 -16.12 -5.59 8.79
C GLU A 150 -15.43 -6.76 8.03
N LYS A 151 -14.29 -7.17 8.61
CA LYS A 151 -13.39 -8.26 8.23
C LYS A 151 -12.33 -7.90 7.18
N CYS A 152 -11.62 -6.80 7.40
CA CYS A 152 -10.18 -6.85 7.22
C CYS A 152 -9.61 -7.82 8.27
N TYR A 153 -8.76 -8.77 7.88
CA TYR A 153 -7.84 -9.40 8.82
C TYR A 153 -6.92 -8.29 9.34
N ALA A 154 -7.32 -7.67 10.45
CA ALA A 154 -6.73 -6.46 10.99
C ALA A 154 -5.25 -6.72 11.32
N CYS A 155 -4.35 -5.95 10.70
CA CYS A 155 -2.91 -6.05 10.87
C CYS A 155 -2.42 -5.02 11.90
N SER A 156 -2.51 -5.36 13.19
CA SER A 156 -2.07 -4.50 14.30
C SER A 156 -0.68 -4.88 14.82
N ASP A 157 0.20 -3.92 15.06
CA ASP A 157 1.49 -4.10 15.76
C ASP A 157 2.48 -5.15 15.21
N GLY A 158 2.48 -5.34 13.90
CA GLY A 158 3.50 -6.09 13.15
C GLY A 158 4.47 -5.23 12.34
N GLY A 159 4.83 -4.03 12.80
CA GLY A 159 5.67 -3.12 12.02
C GLY A 159 6.97 -3.75 11.50
N CYS A 160 7.46 -3.27 10.34
CA CYS A 160 8.70 -3.71 9.70
C CYS A 160 9.89 -3.59 10.69
N ARG A 161 10.23 -4.70 11.36
CA ARG A 161 11.40 -4.80 12.22
C ARG A 161 12.45 -5.69 11.53
N SER A 162 13.67 -5.17 11.48
CA SER A 162 14.88 -5.74 10.89
C SER A 162 15.10 -7.22 11.22
#